data_AF-A0A4D7QEX2-F1
#
_entry.id   AF-A0A4D7QEX2-F1
#
_cell.length_a   1.000
_cell.length_b   1.000
_cell.length_c   1.000
_cell.angle_alpha   90.00
_cell.angle_beta   90.00
_cell.angle_gamma   90.00
#
_symmetry.space_group_name_H-M   'P 1'
#
loop_
_entity.id
_entity.type
_entity.pdbx_description
1 polymer ?
#
loop_
_entity_poly.entity_id
_entity_poly.type
_entity_poly.pdbx_seq_one_letter_code
_entity_poly.pdbx_strand_id
1 'polypeptide(L)' 'MPDRHVLAGVQQALAAIDVMLRSGRTQPGQLAALAQEARSAAELAQQRMAKASAAAAEPSADPKAALAKTV' A
#
# COMPACT_ATOMS: atom_id res chain seq x y z
N MET A 1 2.40 7.43 12.36
CA MET A 1 2.68 7.40 10.90
C MET A 1 2.80 5.95 10.42
N PRO A 2 1.68 5.20 10.36
CA PRO A 2 1.68 3.76 10.07
C PRO A 2 2.14 3.40 8.65
N ASP A 3 2.06 4.33 7.68
CA ASP A 3 2.45 4.08 6.29
C ASP A 3 3.97 4.04 6.09
N ARG A 4 4.73 4.78 6.90
CA ARG A 4 6.21 4.72 6.89
C ARG A 4 6.73 3.35 7.28
N HIS A 5 6.08 2.68 8.23
CA HIS A 5 6.48 1.35 8.66
C HIS A 5 6.23 0.29 7.58
N VAL A 6 5.12 0.40 6.84
CA VAL A 6 4.82 -0.51 5.73
C VAL A 6 5.81 -0.33 4.58
N LEU A 7 6.10 0.92 4.21
CA LEU A 7 7.10 1.22 3.18
C LEU A 7 8.51 0.76 3.59
N ALA A 8 8.89 0.94 4.86
CA ALA A 8 10.17 0.44 5.37
C ALA A 8 10.26 -1.09 5.30
N GLY A 9 9.18 -1.81 5.63
CA GLY A 9 9.13 -3.28 5.54
C GLY A 9 9.31 -3.78 4.10
N VAL A 10 8.62 -3.15 3.13
CA VAL A 10 8.77 -3.49 1.70
C VAL A 10 10.21 -3.24 1.24
N GLN A 11 10.79 -2.09 1.58
CA GLN A 11 12.18 -1.77 1.19
C GLN A 11 13.19 -2.74 1.81
N GLN A 12 12.99 -3.15 3.06
CA GLN A 12 13.85 -4.09 3.75
C GLN A 12 13.80 -5.49 3.09
N ALA A 13 12.60 -5.98 2.75
CA ALA A 13 12.45 -7.27 2.08
C ALA A 13 13.12 -7.27 0.69
N LEU A 14 12.96 -6.19 -0.08
CA LEU A 14 13.63 -6.03 -1.38
C LEU A 14 15.15 -5.98 -1.23
N ALA A 15 15.68 -5.24 -0.25
CA ALA A 15 17.11 -5.18 0.00
C ALA A 15 17.70 -6.55 0.38
N ALA A 16 16.98 -7.34 1.18
CA ALA A 16 17.39 -8.70 1.55
C ALA A 16 17.43 -9.63 0.33
N ILE A 17 16.42 -9.58 -0.55
CA ILE A 17 16.39 -10.32 -1.82
C ILE A 17 17.59 -9.94 -2.69
N ASP A 18 17.88 -8.64 -2.82
CA ASP A 18 19.00 -8.13 -3.61
C ASP A 18 20.36 -8.64 -3.11
N VAL A 19 20.56 -8.65 -1.78
CA VAL A 19 21.78 -9.18 -1.16
C VAL A 19 21.89 -10.69 -1.40
N MET A 20 20.79 -11.44 -1.28
CA MET A 20 20.79 -12.88 -1.55
C MET A 20 21.14 -13.18 -3.00
N LEU A 21 20.56 -12.45 -3.96
CA LEU A 21 20.86 -12.60 -5.39
C LEU A 21 22.33 -12.30 -5.70
N ARG A 22 22.86 -11.18 -5.19
CA ARG A 22 24.27 -10.79 -5.43
C ARG A 22 25.27 -11.72 -4.75
N SER A 23 24.92 -12.29 -3.61
CA SER A 23 25.82 -13.21 -2.90
C SER A 23 25.89 -14.61 -3.52
N GLY A 24 25.02 -14.92 -4.49
CA GLY A 24 24.89 -16.25 -5.08
C GLY A 24 24.40 -17.32 -4.09
N ARG A 25 24.09 -16.94 -2.83
CA ARG A 25 23.60 -17.82 -1.76
C ARG A 25 22.08 -17.81 -1.69
N THR A 26 21.44 -17.89 -2.86
CA THR A 26 19.98 -17.89 -2.96
C THR A 26 19.45 -19.24 -2.50
N GLN A 27 18.82 -19.28 -1.32
CA GLN A 27 17.99 -20.40 -0.91
C GLN A 27 16.56 -20.16 -1.41
N PRO A 28 16.00 -21.01 -2.29
CA PRO A 28 14.68 -20.79 -2.88
C PRO A 28 13.57 -20.60 -1.85
N GLY A 29 13.61 -21.33 -0.73
CA GLY A 29 12.62 -21.20 0.35
C GLY A 29 12.67 -19.85 1.07
N GLN A 30 13.88 -19.31 1.31
CA GLN A 30 14.04 -17.99 1.92
C GLN A 30 13.65 -16.86 0.97
N LEU A 31 13.96 -16.99 -0.32
CA LEU A 31 13.51 -16.05 -1.36
C LEU A 31 11.98 -16.03 -1.47
N ALA A 32 11.34 -17.20 -1.47
CA ALA A 32 9.89 -17.30 -1.50
C ALA A 32 9.25 -16.64 -0.27
N ALA A 33 9.83 -16.85 0.92
CA ALA A 33 9.35 -16.22 2.15
C ALA A 33 9.47 -14.68 2.09
N LEU A 34 10.62 -14.14 1.68
CA LEU A 34 10.82 -12.70 1.53
C LEU A 34 9.91 -12.09 0.46
N ALA A 35 9.71 -12.80 -0.66
CA ALA A 35 8.81 -12.35 -1.71
C ALA A 35 7.34 -12.33 -1.24
N GLN A 36 6.92 -13.35 -0.47
CA GLN A 36 5.60 -13.41 0.14
C GLN A 36 5.39 -12.25 1.12
N GLU A 37 6.37 -11.98 1.99
CA GLU A 37 6.35 -10.88 2.95
C GLU A 37 6.26 -9.51 2.26
N ALA A 38 7.06 -9.30 1.20
CA ALA A 38 7.00 -8.09 0.38
C ALA A 38 5.62 -7.92 -0.27
N ARG A 39 5.01 -9.00 -0.77
CA ARG A 39 3.65 -8.99 -1.35
C ARG A 39 2.60 -8.59 -0.33
N SER A 40 2.60 -9.22 0.84
CA SER A 40 1.65 -8.92 1.90
C SER A 40 1.77 -7.48 2.37
N ALA A 41 2.99 -6.95 2.50
CA ALA A 41 3.21 -5.54 2.85
C ALA A 41 2.72 -4.58 1.75
N ALA A 42 2.94 -4.91 0.48
CA ALA A 42 2.44 -4.12 -0.65
C ALA A 42 0.90 -4.10 -0.74
N GLU A 43 0.25 -5.25 -0.55
CA GLU A 43 -1.22 -5.33 -0.51
C GLU A 43 -1.80 -4.47 0.62
N LEU A 44 -1.19 -4.51 1.80
CA LEU A 44 -1.61 -3.71 2.96
C LEU A 44 -1.46 -2.21 2.69
N ALA A 45 -0.40 -1.81 1.99
CA ALA A 45 -0.23 -0.43 1.53
C ALA A 45 -1.32 -0.02 0.53
N GLN A 46 -1.60 -0.86 -0.47
CA GLN A 46 -2.63 -0.59 -1.48
C GLN A 46 -4.03 -0.46 -0.87
N GLN A 47 -4.39 -1.34 0.07
CA GLN A 47 -5.68 -1.26 0.77
C GLN A 47 -5.82 0.05 1.57
N ARG A 48 -4.75 0.51 2.22
CA ARG A 48 -4.76 1.79 2.93
C ARG A 48 -4.89 2.97 2.00
N MET A 49 -4.20 2.96 0.86
CA MET A 49 -4.32 4.00 -0.16
C MET A 49 -5.72 4.03 -0.77
N ALA A 50 -6.32 2.86 -1.07
CA ALA A 50 -7.68 2.76 -1.57
C ALA A 50 -8.72 3.26 -0.55
N LYS A 51 -8.52 2.97 0.74
CA LYS A 51 -9.36 3.49 1.81
C LYS A 51 -9.22 5.01 1.97
N ALA A 52 -8.00 5.53 1.87
CA ALA A 52 -7.74 6.97 1.92
C ALA A 52 -8.38 7.70 0.71
N SER A 53 -8.33 7.11 -0.49
CA SER A 53 -8.99 7.68 -1.67
C SER A 53 -10.52 7.62 -1.59
N ALA A 54 -11.09 6.56 -1.00
CA ALA A 54 -12.52 6.47 -0.77
C ALA A 54 -13.01 7.52 0.25
N ALA A 55 -12.25 7.75 1.33
CA ALA A 55 -12.55 8.80 2.31
C ALA A 55 -12.39 10.23 1.74
N ALA A 56 -11.51 10.42 0.74
CA ALA A 56 -11.36 11.69 0.04
C ALA A 56 -12.43 11.92 -1.05
N ALA A 57 -13.15 10.87 -1.45
CA ALA A 57 -14.19 10.89 -2.48
C ALA A 57 -15.61 11.08 -1.93
N GLU A 58 -15.77 11.38 -0.63
CA GLU A 58 -17.03 11.88 -0.07
C GLU A 58 -17.04 13.43 -0.04
N PRO A 59 -17.39 14.12 -1.14
CA PRO A 59 -17.80 15.51 -1.04
C PRO A 59 -19.27 15.55 -0.59
N SER A 60 -19.48 16.10 0.61
CA SER A 60 -20.62 16.98 0.95
C SER A 60 -21.86 16.81 0.08
N ALA A 61 -22.64 15.75 0.28
CA ALA A 61 -24.01 15.71 -0.18
C ALA A 61 -24.85 16.58 0.78
N ASP A 62 -24.76 17.90 0.60
CA ASP A 62 -25.69 18.87 1.20
C ASP A 62 -26.86 19.05 0.21
N PRO A 63 -28.02 18.39 0.40
CA PRO A 63 -29.13 18.44 -0.56
C PRO A 63 -29.89 19.78 -0.56
N LYS A 64 -29.42 20.84 0.11
CA LYS A 64 -30.23 22.05 0.36
C LYS A 64 -30.03 23.19 -0.63
N ALA A 65 -29.10 23.10 -1.60
CA ALA A 65 -28.84 24.20 -2.55
C ALA A 65 -29.64 24.14 -3.87
N ALA A 66 -30.35 23.04 -4.16
CA ALA A 66 -30.99 22.83 -5.46
C ALA A 66 -32.36 23.52 -5.66
N LEU A 67 -32.91 24.18 -4.65
CA LEU A 67 -34.28 24.76 -4.70
C LEU A 67 -34.35 26.27 -5.02
N ALA A 68 -33.24 26.93 -5.34
CA ALA A 68 -33.22 28.40 -5.43
C ALA A 68 -33.18 28.98 -6.87
N LYS A 69 -33.43 28.20 -7.94
CA LYS A 69 -33.38 28.78 -9.29
C LYS A 69 -34.25 28.10 -10.34
N THR A 70 -35.57 28.17 -10.15
CA THR A 70 -36.50 28.28 -11.29
C THR A 70 -37.65 29.18 -10.87
N VAL A 71 -37.45 30.48 -11.06
CA VAL A 71 -38.52 31.47 -11.23
C VAL A 71 -38.70 31.62 -12.73
#